data_AF-A0A7S3CKZ9-F1
#
_entry.id   AF-A0A7S3CKZ9-F1
#
_cell.length_a   1.000
_cell.length_b   1.000
_cell.length_c   1.000
_cell.angle_alpha   90.00
_cell.angle_beta   90.00
_cell.angle_gamma   90.00
#
_symmetry.space_group_name_H-M   'P 1'
#
loop_
_entity.id
_entity.type
_entity.pdbx_description
1 polymer ?
#
loop_
_entity_poly.entity_id
_entity_poly.type
_entity_poly.pdbx_seq_one_letter_code
_entity_poly.pdbx_strand_id
1 'polypeptide(L)'
;IEDYDEKLVHLTKQVEKFLKFAGSNKQKGAIKTLNDGDKSNYLNQIKRNLERMQETLKYFKSEIYKIPKDQESKYKAKYQDYQLKIKNYKYEAQKIELELKGDSVGLLALEQGIDTKKQFKGLNQ
;
A
#
# COMPACT_ATOMS: atom_id res chain seq x y z
N ILE A 1 -4.16 22.53 -5.32
CA ILE A 1 -4.67 21.25 -4.78
C ILE A 1 -4.80 20.15 -5.86
N GLU A 2 -5.27 20.49 -7.07
CA GLU A 2 -5.48 19.54 -8.17
C GLU A 2 -4.18 18.85 -8.60
N ASP A 3 -3.07 19.58 -8.73
CA ASP A 3 -1.75 18.99 -9.04
C ASP A 3 -1.34 17.87 -8.07
N TYR A 4 -1.65 18.04 -6.77
CA TYR A 4 -1.37 17.04 -5.75
C TYR A 4 -2.32 15.83 -5.89
N ASP A 5 -3.56 16.05 -6.28
CA ASP A 5 -4.53 14.97 -6.58
C ASP A 5 -4.03 14.15 -7.77
N GLU A 6 -3.67 14.79 -8.88
CA GLU A 6 -3.17 14.14 -10.08
C GLU A 6 -1.90 13.33 -9.79
N LYS A 7 -0.98 13.90 -9.02
CA LYS A 7 0.23 13.21 -8.58
C LYS A 7 -0.10 11.98 -7.72
N LEU A 8 -1.05 12.07 -6.80
CA LEU A 8 -1.51 10.94 -6.00
C LEU A 8 -2.18 9.85 -6.86
N VAL A 9 -3.01 10.23 -7.83
CA VAL A 9 -3.60 9.29 -8.81
C VAL A 9 -2.52 8.58 -9.62
N HIS A 10 -1.52 9.32 -10.10
CA HIS A 10 -0.41 8.74 -10.87
C HIS A 10 0.38 7.73 -10.03
N LEU A 11 0.77 8.11 -8.81
CA LEU A 11 1.50 7.22 -7.90
C LEU A 11 0.68 5.98 -7.53
N THR A 12 -0.63 6.14 -7.32
CA THR A 12 -1.57 5.03 -7.08
C THR A 12 -1.51 4.01 -8.22
N LYS A 13 -1.65 4.46 -9.47
CA LYS A 13 -1.57 3.59 -10.66
C LYS A 13 -0.22 2.88 -10.77
N GLN A 14 0.89 3.55 -10.42
CA GLN A 14 2.20 2.92 -10.43
C GLN A 14 2.32 1.83 -9.36
N VAL A 15 1.88 2.09 -8.13
CA VAL A 15 1.89 1.10 -7.03
C VAL A 15 1.04 -0.11 -7.40
N GLU A 16 -0.18 0.09 -7.90
CA GLU A 16 -1.07 -1.01 -8.33
C GLU A 16 -0.46 -1.85 -9.45
N LYS A 17 0.20 -1.21 -10.43
CA LYS A 17 0.92 -1.90 -11.50
C LYS A 17 2.03 -2.79 -10.94
N PHE A 18 2.85 -2.28 -10.01
CA PHE A 18 3.94 -3.04 -9.42
C PHE A 18 3.46 -4.14 -8.47
N LEU A 19 2.39 -3.89 -7.69
CA LEU A 19 1.75 -4.92 -6.86
C LEU A 19 1.21 -6.05 -7.72
N LYS A 20 0.56 -5.72 -8.84
CA LYS A 20 0.09 -6.72 -9.80
C LYS A 20 1.25 -7.57 -10.32
N PHE A 21 2.40 -6.97 -10.67
CA PHE A 21 3.55 -7.74 -11.12
C PHE A 21 4.15 -8.59 -10.00
N ALA A 22 4.36 -8.03 -8.81
CA ALA A 22 4.94 -8.73 -7.67
C ALA A 22 4.06 -9.88 -7.14
N GLY A 23 2.73 -9.78 -7.26
CA GLY A 23 1.76 -10.80 -6.83
C GLY A 23 1.26 -11.74 -7.93
N SER A 24 1.60 -11.51 -9.21
CA SER A 24 1.13 -12.36 -10.31
C SER A 24 1.89 -13.69 -10.38
N ASN A 25 1.36 -14.70 -9.70
CA ASN A 25 1.76 -16.10 -9.88
C ASN A 25 0.94 -16.85 -10.95
N LYS A 26 0.17 -16.15 -11.80
CA LYS A 26 -0.66 -16.79 -12.83
C LYS A 26 -0.59 -16.06 -14.17
N GLN A 27 0.32 -16.49 -15.04
CA GLN A 27 0.05 -16.45 -16.48
C GLN A 27 -0.26 -17.86 -16.95
N LYS A 28 -1.43 -18.00 -17.58
CA LYS A 28 -1.96 -19.23 -18.18
C LYS A 28 -0.90 -19.83 -19.12
N GLY A 29 -0.49 -21.07 -18.85
CA GLY A 29 0.19 -21.94 -19.83
C GLY A 29 1.72 -22.02 -19.75
N ALA A 30 2.41 -21.11 -19.05
CA ALA A 30 3.83 -21.25 -18.75
C ALA A 30 4.11 -20.61 -17.40
N ILE A 31 4.45 -21.42 -16.38
CA ILE A 31 4.85 -20.94 -15.07
C ILE A 31 6.22 -20.28 -15.22
N LYS A 32 6.26 -18.99 -15.62
CA LYS A 32 7.35 -18.11 -15.24
C LYS A 32 7.00 -17.58 -13.85
N THR A 33 7.36 -18.34 -12.83
CA THR A 33 7.59 -17.75 -11.51
C THR A 33 8.56 -16.59 -11.72
N LEU A 34 8.14 -15.38 -11.38
CA LEU A 34 9.08 -14.26 -11.30
C LEU A 34 10.24 -14.71 -10.41
N ASN A 35 11.47 -14.50 -10.86
CA ASN A 35 12.60 -14.76 -9.99
C ASN A 35 12.53 -13.76 -8.82
N ASP A 36 13.15 -14.13 -7.69
CA ASP A 36 13.11 -13.30 -6.48
C ASP A 36 13.75 -11.92 -6.71
N GLY A 37 14.66 -11.81 -7.69
CA GLY A 37 15.27 -10.54 -8.10
C GLY A 37 14.25 -9.54 -8.67
N ASP A 38 13.40 -9.97 -9.60
CA ASP A 38 12.37 -9.12 -10.20
C ASP A 38 11.31 -8.73 -9.16
N LYS A 39 10.90 -9.68 -8.32
CA LYS A 39 9.95 -9.44 -7.24
C LYS A 39 10.51 -8.46 -6.20
N SER A 40 11.78 -8.57 -5.85
CA SER A 40 12.49 -7.61 -4.99
C SER A 40 12.59 -6.22 -5.62
N ASN A 41 12.87 -6.13 -6.93
CA ASN A 41 12.90 -4.85 -7.64
C ASN A 41 11.52 -4.18 -7.60
N TYR A 42 10.43 -4.91 -7.90
CA TYR A 42 9.08 -4.36 -7.80
C TYR A 42 8.72 -3.93 -6.37
N LEU A 43 9.10 -4.70 -5.35
CA LEU A 43 8.92 -4.32 -3.94
C LEU A 43 9.62 -2.99 -3.62
N ASN A 44 10.85 -2.80 -4.10
CA ASN A 44 11.57 -1.55 -3.91
C ASN A 44 10.87 -0.36 -4.61
N GLN A 45 10.34 -0.56 -5.81
CA GLN A 45 9.56 0.48 -6.50
C GLN A 45 8.25 0.81 -5.75
N ILE A 46 7.55 -0.20 -5.22
CA ILE A 46 6.35 -0.02 -4.40
C ILE A 46 6.70 0.83 -3.17
N LYS A 47 7.74 0.47 -2.41
CA LYS A 47 8.16 1.19 -1.20
C LYS A 47 8.49 2.66 -1.50
N ARG A 48 9.28 2.93 -2.55
CA ARG A 48 9.62 4.30 -2.99
C ARG A 48 8.39 5.12 -3.36
N ASN A 49 7.45 4.51 -4.09
CA ASN A 49 6.23 5.20 -4.47
C ASN A 49 5.31 5.45 -3.28
N LEU A 50 5.25 4.53 -2.30
CA LEU A 50 4.49 4.74 -1.06
C LEU A 50 5.05 5.90 -0.23
N GLU A 51 6.37 6.02 -0.12
CA GLU A 51 7.01 7.17 0.53
C GLU A 51 6.62 8.49 -0.15
N ARG A 52 6.70 8.53 -1.49
CA ARG A 52 6.28 9.69 -2.28
C ARG A 52 4.78 10.00 -2.13
N MET A 53 3.94 8.97 -2.04
CA MET A 53 2.51 9.14 -1.78
C MET A 53 2.28 9.76 -0.40
N GLN A 54 2.97 9.27 0.64
CA GLN A 54 2.85 9.81 1.99
C GLN A 54 3.30 11.27 2.07
N GLU A 55 4.41 11.61 1.43
CA GLU A 55 4.90 12.99 1.35
C GLU A 55 3.91 13.88 0.60
N THR A 56 3.47 13.48 -0.59
CA THR A 56 2.48 14.22 -1.39
C THR A 56 1.16 14.39 -0.62
N LEU A 57 0.74 13.39 0.14
CA LEU A 57 -0.49 13.42 0.92
C LEU A 57 -0.43 14.42 2.10
N LYS A 58 0.76 14.66 2.67
CA LYS A 58 0.95 15.73 3.68
C LYS A 58 0.68 17.11 3.07
N TYR A 59 1.24 17.36 1.89
CA TYR A 59 1.00 18.62 1.16
C TYR A 59 -0.46 18.74 0.74
N PHE A 60 -1.05 17.68 0.18
CA PHE A 60 -2.47 17.63 -0.17
C PHE A 60 -3.36 18.00 1.01
N LYS A 61 -3.10 17.44 2.21
CA LYS A 61 -3.83 17.78 3.44
C LYS A 61 -3.76 19.26 3.77
N SER A 62 -2.58 19.87 3.65
CA SER A 62 -2.41 21.29 3.96
C SER A 62 -3.17 22.20 3.00
N GLU A 63 -3.32 21.79 1.75
CA GLU A 63 -4.04 22.54 0.72
C GLU A 63 -5.56 22.46 0.86
N ILE A 64 -6.11 21.39 1.46
CA ILE A 64 -7.56 21.24 1.70
C ILE A 64 -8.12 22.40 2.52
N TYR A 65 -7.36 22.94 3.47
CA TYR A 65 -7.83 24.03 4.32
C TYR A 65 -7.69 25.42 3.67
N LYS A 66 -7.12 25.50 2.47
CA LYS A 66 -6.94 26.75 1.72
C LYS A 66 -7.98 26.93 0.61
N ILE A 67 -8.78 25.91 0.33
CA ILE A 67 -9.82 25.96 -0.70
C ILE A 67 -11.18 26.36 -0.12
N PRO A 68 -12.12 26.82 -0.97
CA PRO A 68 -13.49 27.10 -0.56
C PRO A 68 -14.20 25.92 0.13
N LYS A 69 -15.05 26.21 1.11
CA LYS A 69 -15.74 25.22 1.97
C LYS A 69 -16.63 24.25 1.20
N ASP A 70 -17.23 24.70 0.09
CA ASP A 70 -18.06 23.89 -0.80
C ASP A 70 -17.25 22.77 -1.48
N GLN A 71 -15.95 22.98 -1.70
CA GLN A 71 -15.06 21.97 -2.27
C GLN A 71 -14.30 21.17 -1.21
N GLU A 72 -14.15 21.70 -0.01
CA GLU A 72 -13.40 21.08 1.10
C GLU A 72 -13.86 19.64 1.40
N SER A 73 -15.17 19.39 1.41
CA SER A 73 -15.74 18.06 1.69
C SER A 73 -15.28 17.01 0.66
N LYS A 74 -15.27 17.36 -0.63
CA LYS A 74 -14.81 16.50 -1.73
C LYS A 74 -13.36 16.08 -1.54
N TYR A 75 -12.48 17.04 -1.23
CA TYR A 75 -11.05 16.75 -1.08
C TYR A 75 -10.71 16.07 0.25
N LYS A 76 -11.50 16.27 1.31
CA LYS A 76 -11.41 15.48 2.55
C LYS A 76 -11.72 14.01 2.31
N ALA A 77 -12.78 13.70 1.55
CA ALA A 77 -13.11 12.32 1.19
C ALA A 77 -11.97 11.66 0.39
N LYS A 78 -11.41 12.37 -0.59
CA LYS A 78 -10.24 11.91 -1.35
C LYS A 78 -9.02 11.66 -0.45
N TYR A 79 -8.75 12.57 0.48
CA TYR A 79 -7.65 12.41 1.45
C TYR A 79 -7.79 11.11 2.26
N GLN A 80 -9.00 10.83 2.77
CA GLN A 80 -9.28 9.60 3.51
C GLN A 80 -9.11 8.34 2.64
N ASP A 81 -9.58 8.39 1.38
CA ASP A 81 -9.38 7.30 0.41
C ASP A 81 -7.89 7.03 0.16
N TYR A 82 -7.09 8.08 -0.06
CA TYR A 82 -5.64 7.94 -0.22
C TYR A 82 -4.95 7.40 1.02
N GLN A 83 -5.37 7.79 2.23
CA GLN A 83 -4.84 7.22 3.47
C GLN A 83 -5.12 5.70 3.55
N LEU A 84 -6.33 5.29 3.20
CA LEU A 84 -6.72 3.88 3.20
C LEU A 84 -5.93 3.09 2.15
N LYS A 85 -5.79 3.62 0.93
CA LYS A 85 -4.97 3.02 -0.13
C LYS A 85 -3.53 2.82 0.30
N ILE A 86 -2.88 3.85 0.86
CA ILE A 86 -1.50 3.74 1.35
C ILE A 86 -1.39 2.64 2.41
N LYS A 87 -2.36 2.55 3.34
CA LYS A 87 -2.37 1.50 4.37
C LYS A 87 -2.46 0.10 3.74
N ASN A 88 -3.38 -0.09 2.79
CA ASN A 88 -3.56 -1.38 2.11
C ASN A 88 -2.32 -1.75 1.29
N TYR A 89 -1.75 -0.81 0.54
CA TYR A 89 -0.54 -1.08 -0.23
C TYR A 89 0.68 -1.38 0.64
N LYS A 90 0.78 -0.77 1.83
CA LYS A 90 1.81 -1.13 2.81
C LYS A 90 1.65 -2.56 3.32
N TYR A 91 0.42 -2.98 3.58
CA TYR A 91 0.12 -4.35 3.97
C TYR A 91 0.53 -5.35 2.87
N GLU A 92 0.15 -5.09 1.61
CA GLU A 92 0.54 -5.93 0.48
C GLU A 92 2.06 -5.96 0.26
N ALA A 93 2.73 -4.80 0.38
CA ALA A 93 4.18 -4.73 0.29
C ALA A 93 4.88 -5.54 1.40
N GLN A 94 4.34 -5.52 2.62
CA GLN A 94 4.84 -6.32 3.74
C GLN A 94 4.64 -7.80 3.49
N LYS A 95 3.51 -8.21 2.93
CA LYS A 95 3.27 -9.60 2.53
C LYS A 95 4.31 -10.08 1.50
N ILE A 96 4.52 -9.31 0.44
CA ILE A 96 5.54 -9.60 -0.59
C ILE A 96 6.95 -9.71 0.03
N GLU A 97 7.28 -8.83 0.97
CA GLU A 97 8.56 -8.85 1.67
C GLU A 97 8.77 -10.11 2.50
N LEU A 98 7.75 -10.55 3.23
CA LEU A 98 7.82 -11.76 4.04
C LEU A 98 7.88 -13.02 3.16
N GLU A 99 7.15 -13.04 2.05
CA GLU A 99 7.24 -14.11 1.04
C GLU A 99 8.67 -14.22 0.47
N LEU A 100 9.30 -13.09 0.13
CA LEU A 100 10.68 -13.07 -0.35
C LEU A 100 11.71 -13.55 0.70
N LYS A 101 11.42 -13.33 1.99
CA LYS A 101 12.26 -13.81 3.09
C LYS A 101 12.00 -15.27 3.46
N GLY A 102 10.95 -15.89 2.92
CA GLY A 102 10.51 -17.22 3.35
C GLY A 102 9.95 -17.25 4.78
N ASP A 103 9.53 -16.11 5.33
CA ASP A 103 9.06 -15.98 6.72
C ASP A 103 7.57 -16.36 6.82
N SER A 104 7.31 -17.66 6.90
CA SER A 104 5.96 -18.22 7.01
C SER A 104 5.25 -17.85 8.31
N VAL A 105 5.99 -17.70 9.42
CA VAL A 105 5.45 -17.29 10.72
C VAL A 105 5.01 -15.83 10.67
N GLY A 106 5.85 -14.95 10.12
CA GLY A 106 5.52 -13.54 9.91
C GLY A 106 4.33 -13.35 8.96
N LEU A 107 4.24 -14.16 7.90
CA LEU A 107 3.07 -14.15 7.00
C LEU A 107 1.79 -14.53 7.73
N LEU A 108 1.81 -15.62 8.49
CA LEU A 108 0.66 -16.07 9.27
C LEU A 108 0.25 -15.01 10.30
N ALA A 109 1.22 -14.40 11.00
CA ALA A 109 0.97 -13.35 11.95
C ALA A 109 0.41 -12.07 11.30
N LEU A 110 0.85 -11.73 10.09
CA LEU A 110 0.33 -10.60 9.32
C LEU A 110 -1.13 -10.84 8.91
N GLU A 111 -1.45 -12.04 8.43
CA GLU A 111 -2.81 -12.44 8.03
C GLU A 111 -3.75 -12.53 9.23
N GLN A 112 -3.28 -13.05 10.37
CA GLN A 112 -4.01 -13.09 11.64
C GLN A 112 -4.06 -11.73 12.36
N GLY A 113 -3.17 -10.80 12.00
CA GLY A 113 -3.09 -9.42 12.51
C GLY A 113 -4.32 -8.56 12.20
N ILE A 114 -5.19 -9.04 11.30
CA ILE A 114 -6.50 -8.45 11.04
C ILE A 114 -7.49 -8.74 12.20
N ASP A 115 -7.22 -9.71 13.09
CA ASP A 115 -8.11 -10.04 14.23
C ASP A 115 -7.43 -10.26 15.61
N THR A 116 -6.10 -10.19 15.71
CA THR A 116 -5.38 -10.57 16.96
C THR A 116 -5.14 -9.46 17.97
N LYS A 117 -5.53 -8.19 17.70
CA LYS A 117 -5.56 -7.16 18.76
C LYS A 117 -6.52 -7.52 19.92
N LYS A 118 -7.36 -8.56 19.79
CA LYS A 118 -8.23 -9.07 20.86
C LYS A 118 -7.81 -10.40 21.51
N GLN A 119 -6.92 -11.21 20.93
CA GLN A 119 -6.72 -12.59 21.41
C GLN A 119 -5.50 -12.83 22.31
N PHE A 120 -4.48 -11.96 22.33
CA PHE A 120 -3.30 -12.16 23.19
C PHE A 120 -3.34 -11.44 24.55
N LYS A 121 -4.54 -11.12 25.06
CA LYS A 121 -4.71 -10.64 26.45
C LYS A 121 -5.08 -11.74 27.46
N GLY A 122 -5.15 -13.01 27.03
CA GLY A 122 -5.68 -14.10 27.88
C GLY A 122 -4.72 -15.25 28.21
N LEU A 123 -3.43 -15.19 27.86
CA LEU A 123 -2.50 -16.32 28.06
C LEU A 123 -1.43 -16.09 29.14
N ASN A 124 -1.61 -15.07 29.98
CA ASN A 124 -0.83 -14.88 31.21
C ASN A 124 -1.78 -14.62 32.38
N GLN A 125 -2.50 -15.63 32.83
CA GLN A 125 -3.01 -15.75 34.21
C GLN A 125 -3.00 -17.22 34.63
#